data_AF-A0A9Q4GWD9-F1
#
_entry.id   AF-A0A9Q4GWD9-F1
#
_cell.length_a   1.000
_cell.length_b   1.000
_cell.length_c   1.000
_cell.angle_alpha   90.00
_cell.angle_beta   90.00
_cell.angle_gamma   90.00
#
_symmetry.space_group_name_H-M   'P 1'
#
loop_
_entity.id
_entity.type
_entity.pdbx_description
1 polymer ?
#
loop_
_entity_poly.entity_id
_entity_poly.type
_entity_poly.pdbx_seq_one_letter_code
_entity_poly.pdbx_strand_id
1 'polypeptide(L)'
;RELDVQVGALYWHVKSKQELLVGVAARLLRGLDEIDELDGPGDTGRSGPSASEDATPDADRGAVPRDRAAGRAAVAGLAKAIRSALVNVPDSAEVVQVAQSLQPDALEPLNRLRSLLDSAGIAHPGWAQHLVMNHVLGSIAAAQEAARLAAVDPTAAAEPLGEDAFDWGLQAILDGLFGTASTAARP
;
A
#
# COMPACT_ATOMS: atom_id res chain seq x y z
N ARG A 1 -21.01 -18.73 12.33
CA ARG A 1 -22.15 -19.52 11.80
C ARG A 1 -22.83 -18.64 10.73
N GLU A 2 -22.06 -18.17 9.75
CA GLU A 2 -22.46 -17.09 8.83
C GLU A 2 -22.50 -17.54 7.36
N LEU A 3 -21.91 -18.69 7.04
CA LEU A 3 -21.85 -19.24 5.68
C LEU A 3 -22.85 -20.40 5.46
N ASP A 4 -23.70 -20.70 6.44
CA ASP A 4 -24.63 -21.85 6.49
C ASP A 4 -24.04 -23.18 5.99
N VAL A 5 -22.72 -23.35 6.18
CA VAL A 5 -21.96 -24.56 5.85
C VAL A 5 -21.17 -25.04 7.06
N GLN A 6 -20.90 -26.36 7.12
CA GLN A 6 -20.02 -26.97 8.10
C GLN A 6 -18.61 -26.36 8.01
N VAL A 7 -17.93 -26.14 9.14
CA VAL A 7 -16.56 -25.57 9.19
C VAL A 7 -15.57 -26.40 8.35
N GLY A 8 -15.80 -27.70 8.21
CA GLY A 8 -15.03 -28.58 7.33
C GLY A 8 -15.14 -28.28 5.83
N ALA A 9 -16.20 -27.59 5.38
CA ALA A 9 -16.40 -27.22 3.98
C ALA A 9 -15.39 -26.16 3.49
N LEU A 10 -14.95 -25.25 4.37
CA LEU A 10 -13.94 -24.24 4.02
C LEU A 10 -12.59 -24.87 3.63
N TYR A 11 -12.23 -26.01 4.24
CA TYR A 11 -10.96 -26.69 3.97
C TYR A 11 -10.87 -27.33 2.57
N TRP A 12 -11.98 -27.42 1.84
CA TRP A 12 -11.96 -27.87 0.44
C TRP A 12 -11.39 -26.82 -0.51
N HIS A 13 -11.39 -25.55 -0.11
CA HIS A 13 -10.92 -24.43 -0.94
C HIS A 13 -9.62 -23.79 -0.44
N VAL A 14 -9.29 -23.98 0.85
CA VAL A 14 -8.06 -23.47 1.48
C VAL A 14 -7.48 -24.52 2.43
N LYS A 15 -6.20 -24.86 2.26
CA LYS A 15 -5.54 -25.97 2.96
C LYS A 15 -5.30 -25.68 4.44
N SER A 16 -5.32 -24.41 4.85
CA SER A 16 -5.11 -24.01 6.23
C SER A 16 -5.73 -22.65 6.56
N LYS A 17 -5.90 -22.36 7.86
CA LYS A 17 -6.29 -21.04 8.36
C LYS A 17 -5.33 -19.94 7.87
N GLN A 18 -4.05 -20.27 7.74
CA GLN A 18 -3.03 -19.32 7.27
C GLN A 18 -3.25 -18.93 5.80
N GLU A 19 -3.59 -19.90 4.96
CA GLU A 19 -3.92 -19.65 3.55
C GLU A 19 -5.22 -18.85 3.41
N LEU A 20 -6.20 -19.10 4.29
CA LEU A 20 -7.41 -18.27 4.37
C LEU A 20 -7.09 -16.82 4.73
N LEU A 21 -6.23 -16.57 5.71
CA LEU A 21 -5.85 -15.20 6.11
C LEU A 21 -5.13 -14.45 4.99
N VAL A 22 -4.24 -15.12 4.26
CA VAL A 22 -3.62 -14.55 3.05
C VAL A 22 -4.68 -14.21 2.00
N GLY A 23 -5.61 -15.13 1.72
CA GLY A 23 -6.70 -14.90 0.77
C GLY A 23 -7.62 -13.76 1.16
N VAL A 24 -7.94 -13.62 2.45
CA VAL A 24 -8.71 -12.49 2.99
C VAL A 24 -7.95 -11.18 2.80
N ALA A 25 -6.67 -11.11 3.20
CA ALA A 25 -5.85 -9.91 3.01
C ALA A 25 -5.79 -9.49 1.54
N ALA A 26 -5.53 -10.43 0.63
CA ALA A 26 -5.53 -10.17 -0.81
C ALA A 26 -6.91 -9.69 -1.30
N ARG A 27 -8.01 -10.26 -0.79
CA ARG A 27 -9.37 -9.86 -1.16
C ARG A 27 -9.75 -8.46 -0.66
N LEU A 28 -9.28 -8.07 0.53
CA LEU A 28 -9.49 -6.72 1.08
C LEU A 28 -8.77 -5.66 0.23
N LEU A 29 -7.59 -6.01 -0.27
CA LEU A 29 -6.73 -5.11 -1.04
C LEU A 29 -7.05 -5.06 -2.54
N ARG A 30 -7.68 -6.11 -3.11
CA ARG A 30 -8.04 -6.20 -4.53
C ARG A 30 -8.82 -5.00 -5.08
N GLY A 31 -9.67 -4.37 -4.26
CA GLY A 31 -10.45 -3.21 -4.68
C GLY A 31 -9.60 -2.00 -5.09
N LEU A 32 -8.31 -1.97 -4.74
CA LEU A 32 -7.38 -0.91 -5.11
C LEU A 32 -6.81 -1.06 -6.52
N ASP A 33 -6.67 -2.29 -7.00
CA ASP A 33 -6.19 -2.57 -8.35
C ASP A 33 -7.28 -2.23 -9.38
N GLU A 34 -8.53 -2.57 -9.08
CA GLU A 34 -9.70 -2.30 -9.93
C GLU A 34 -9.96 -0.78 -10.11
N ILE A 35 -9.65 0.05 -9.11
CA ILE A 35 -9.83 1.51 -9.20
C ILE A 35 -8.81 2.13 -10.16
N ASP A 36 -7.57 1.65 -10.14
CA ASP A 36 -6.51 2.16 -10.99
C ASP A 36 -6.65 1.74 -12.47
N GLU A 37 -7.20 0.54 -12.73
CA GLU A 37 -7.52 0.09 -14.10
C GLU A 37 -8.61 0.95 -14.78
N LEU A 38 -9.52 1.54 -14.00
CA LEU A 38 -10.57 2.43 -14.50
C LEU A 38 -10.06 3.85 -14.81
N ASP A 39 -9.00 4.29 -14.14
CA ASP A 39 -8.36 5.61 -14.35
C ASP A 39 -7.18 5.55 -15.34
N GLY A 40 -6.74 4.35 -15.74
CA GLY A 40 -5.71 4.15 -16.76
C GLY A 40 -6.22 4.43 -18.19
N PRO A 41 -5.36 4.88 -19.13
CA PRO A 41 -5.75 4.99 -20.53
C PRO A 41 -6.04 3.58 -21.04
N GLY A 42 -7.32 3.28 -21.33
CA GLY A 42 -7.75 1.97 -21.81
C GLY A 42 -6.94 1.50 -23.01
N ASP A 43 -6.01 0.57 -22.78
CA ASP A 43 -5.25 -0.10 -23.82
C ASP A 43 -6.13 -1.19 -24.45
N THR A 44 -6.83 -0.83 -25.51
CA THR A 44 -7.31 -1.79 -26.50
C THR A 44 -6.18 -2.06 -27.50
N GLY A 45 -5.32 -3.06 -27.23
CA GLY A 45 -4.43 -3.63 -28.25
C GLY A 45 -5.22 -4.11 -29.48
N ARG A 46 -4.69 -4.15 -30.72
CA ARG A 46 -3.31 -4.40 -31.14
C ARG A 46 -3.15 -4.15 -32.67
N SER A 47 -1.89 -3.92 -33.08
CA SER A 47 -1.22 -4.30 -34.35
C SER A 47 -1.15 -3.28 -35.49
N GLY A 48 0.06 -2.74 -35.69
CA GLY A 48 0.61 -2.34 -37.00
C GLY A 48 2.15 -2.46 -36.96
N PRO A 49 2.82 -3.02 -37.98
CA PRO A 49 4.27 -3.21 -37.95
C PRO A 49 5.03 -1.97 -38.45
N SER A 50 6.21 -1.77 -37.83
CA SER A 50 7.43 -1.05 -38.24
C SER A 50 7.38 0.14 -39.21
N ALA A 51 7.94 1.26 -38.76
CA ALA A 51 8.82 2.11 -39.58
C ALA A 51 9.84 2.89 -38.71
N SER A 52 11.11 2.49 -38.88
CA SER A 52 12.37 3.27 -38.93
C SER A 52 12.68 4.44 -37.99
N GLU A 53 13.83 4.25 -37.33
CA GLU A 53 14.82 5.17 -36.76
C GLU A 53 14.99 6.54 -37.47
N ASP A 54 14.93 7.63 -36.70
CA ASP A 54 16.00 8.65 -36.59
C ASP A 54 15.52 9.80 -35.68
N ALA A 55 16.03 9.87 -34.45
CA ALA A 55 16.07 11.11 -33.64
C ALA A 55 16.84 10.86 -32.34
N THR A 56 18.07 11.39 -32.26
CA THR A 56 18.74 11.67 -30.99
C THR A 56 18.00 12.79 -30.26
N PRO A 57 17.80 12.70 -28.93
CA PRO A 57 17.72 13.90 -28.11
C PRO A 57 18.83 13.89 -27.06
N ASP A 58 19.80 14.77 -27.30
CA ASP A 58 20.57 15.42 -26.27
C ASP A 58 19.64 16.34 -25.46
N ALA A 59 19.21 15.90 -24.28
CA ALA A 59 18.56 16.73 -23.24
C ALA A 59 18.57 16.05 -21.85
N ASP A 60 19.72 15.48 -21.47
CA ASP A 60 19.99 15.00 -20.11
C ASP A 60 20.53 16.14 -19.24
N ARG A 61 19.65 17.00 -18.70
CA ARG A 61 19.94 17.81 -17.50
C ARG A 61 18.75 18.49 -16.79
N GLY A 62 17.52 17.97 -16.93
CA GLY A 62 16.34 18.54 -16.25
C GLY A 62 15.09 17.66 -16.09
N ALA A 63 15.15 16.36 -16.45
CA ALA A 63 13.96 15.49 -16.51
C ALA A 63 13.60 14.77 -15.17
N VAL A 64 14.57 14.65 -14.25
CA VAL A 64 14.44 13.89 -12.99
C VAL A 64 13.41 14.43 -11.96
N PRO A 65 13.04 15.75 -11.91
CA PRO A 65 12.08 16.23 -10.91
C PRO A 65 10.63 15.77 -11.12
N ARG A 66 10.18 15.55 -12.37
CA ARG A 66 8.77 15.22 -12.66
C ARG A 66 8.45 13.77 -12.33
N ASP A 67 9.36 12.85 -12.63
CA ASP A 67 9.19 11.43 -12.34
C ASP A 67 9.24 11.15 -10.83
N ARG A 68 10.16 11.81 -10.11
CA ARG A 68 10.26 11.69 -8.65
C ARG A 68 9.07 12.30 -7.91
N ALA A 69 8.56 13.45 -8.37
CA ALA A 69 7.35 14.06 -7.81
C ALA A 69 6.09 13.21 -8.09
N ALA A 70 5.97 12.66 -9.30
CA ALA A 70 4.90 11.73 -9.66
C ALA A 70 4.97 10.44 -8.82
N GLY A 71 6.17 9.87 -8.66
CA GLY A 71 6.41 8.72 -7.79
C GLY A 71 6.03 9.01 -6.33
N ARG A 72 6.40 10.17 -5.78
CA ARG A 72 6.00 10.60 -4.43
C ARG A 72 4.48 10.65 -4.28
N ALA A 73 3.80 11.25 -5.26
CA ALA A 73 2.35 11.36 -5.26
C ALA A 73 1.66 9.99 -5.38
N ALA A 74 2.18 9.10 -6.23
CA ALA A 74 1.66 7.74 -6.39
C ALA A 74 1.82 6.90 -5.12
N VAL A 75 2.99 6.96 -4.46
CA VAL A 75 3.23 6.29 -3.17
C VAL A 75 2.28 6.83 -2.10
N ALA A 76 2.10 8.16 -2.03
CA ALA A 76 1.17 8.78 -1.09
C ALA A 76 -0.28 8.32 -1.34
N GLY A 77 -0.71 8.34 -2.59
CA GLY A 77 -2.05 7.93 -3.02
C GLY A 77 -2.33 6.46 -2.66
N LEU A 78 -1.40 5.57 -2.98
CA LEU A 78 -1.55 4.14 -2.69
C LEU A 78 -1.56 3.86 -1.18
N ALA A 79 -0.70 4.51 -0.39
CA ALA A 79 -0.72 4.37 1.07
C ALA A 79 -2.05 4.83 1.70
N LYS A 80 -2.59 5.97 1.22
CA LYS A 80 -3.92 6.47 1.62
C LYS A 80 -5.04 5.52 1.23
N ALA A 81 -4.98 4.97 0.01
CA ALA A 81 -5.98 4.04 -0.49
C ALA A 81 -5.99 2.73 0.31
N ILE A 82 -4.81 2.17 0.62
CA ILE A 82 -4.67 1.02 1.53
C ILE A 82 -5.29 1.32 2.89
N ARG A 83 -4.98 2.47 3.49
CA ARG A 83 -5.57 2.85 4.78
C ARG A 83 -7.10 2.91 4.70
N SER A 84 -7.63 3.58 3.69
CA SER A 84 -9.08 3.74 3.50
C SER A 84 -9.80 2.39 3.35
N ALA A 85 -9.23 1.46 2.57
CA ALA A 85 -9.79 0.14 2.37
C ALA A 85 -9.83 -0.71 3.66
N LEU A 86 -8.86 -0.51 4.57
CA LEU A 86 -8.68 -1.37 5.74
C LEU A 86 -9.28 -0.79 7.03
N VAL A 87 -9.34 0.54 7.19
CA VAL A 87 -9.63 1.17 8.49
C VAL A 87 -10.97 0.75 9.09
N ASN A 88 -12.00 0.58 8.25
CA ASN A 88 -13.36 0.20 8.68
C ASN A 88 -13.58 -1.32 8.71
N VAL A 89 -12.57 -2.12 8.37
CA VAL A 89 -12.64 -3.58 8.36
C VAL A 89 -12.01 -4.11 9.65
N PRO A 90 -12.77 -4.77 10.55
CA PRO A 90 -12.23 -5.27 11.81
C PRO A 90 -11.01 -6.18 11.63
N ASP A 91 -10.00 -5.99 12.49
CA ASP A 91 -8.77 -6.80 12.57
C ASP A 91 -7.95 -6.84 11.26
N SER A 92 -8.22 -5.91 10.35
CA SER A 92 -7.60 -5.87 9.02
C SER A 92 -6.10 -5.62 9.09
N ALA A 93 -5.62 -4.83 10.05
CA ALA A 93 -4.21 -4.55 10.23
C ALA A 93 -3.43 -5.81 10.62
N GLU A 94 -3.95 -6.59 11.55
CA GLU A 94 -3.36 -7.85 12.01
C GLU A 94 -3.39 -8.90 10.91
N VAL A 95 -4.52 -9.02 10.20
CA VAL A 95 -4.66 -9.94 9.06
C VAL A 95 -3.63 -9.64 7.97
N VAL A 96 -3.45 -8.36 7.61
CA VAL A 96 -2.47 -7.94 6.60
C VAL A 96 -1.02 -8.12 7.07
N GLN A 97 -0.71 -7.91 8.36
CA GLN A 97 0.63 -8.20 8.91
C GLN A 97 0.96 -9.69 8.87
N VAL A 98 0.00 -10.55 9.23
CA VAL A 98 0.16 -12.00 9.16
C VAL A 98 0.35 -12.44 7.71
N ALA A 99 -0.45 -11.92 6.78
CA ALA A 99 -0.33 -12.24 5.36
C ALA A 99 1.02 -11.82 4.77
N GLN A 100 1.52 -10.61 5.10
CA GLN A 100 2.87 -10.16 4.69
C GLN A 100 3.97 -11.10 5.18
N SER A 101 3.84 -11.63 6.39
CA SER A 101 4.83 -12.54 6.98
C SER A 101 4.80 -13.94 6.35
N LEU A 102 3.63 -14.37 5.87
CA LEU A 102 3.43 -15.71 5.29
C LEU A 102 3.71 -15.74 3.79
N GLN A 103 3.14 -14.80 3.03
CA GLN A 103 3.15 -14.76 1.57
C GLN A 103 3.14 -13.30 1.10
N PRO A 104 4.27 -12.57 1.22
CA PRO A 104 4.34 -11.16 0.83
C PRO A 104 3.99 -10.95 -0.65
N ASP A 105 4.36 -11.89 -1.52
CA ASP A 105 4.11 -11.81 -2.95
C ASP A 105 2.62 -11.90 -3.33
N ALA A 106 1.76 -12.39 -2.43
CA ALA A 106 0.32 -12.48 -2.68
C ALA A 106 -0.43 -11.14 -2.52
N LEU A 107 0.26 -10.10 -2.03
CA LEU A 107 -0.33 -8.80 -1.70
C LEU A 107 0.03 -7.76 -2.76
N GLU A 108 -0.72 -7.75 -3.86
CA GLU A 108 -0.38 -6.97 -5.05
C GLU A 108 -0.21 -5.46 -4.79
N PRO A 109 -1.09 -4.77 -4.04
CA PRO A 109 -0.87 -3.35 -3.74
C PRO A 109 0.42 -3.07 -2.95
N LEU A 110 0.89 -4.02 -2.13
CA LEU A 110 2.15 -3.87 -1.41
C LEU A 110 3.35 -4.07 -2.34
N ASN A 111 3.26 -5.03 -3.27
CA ASN A 111 4.26 -5.22 -4.32
C ASN A 111 4.34 -3.98 -5.22
N ARG A 112 3.20 -3.42 -5.61
CA ARG A 112 3.13 -2.17 -6.37
C ARG A 112 3.76 -1.00 -5.63
N LEU A 113 3.50 -0.86 -4.33
CA LEU A 113 4.14 0.16 -3.49
C LEU A 113 5.67 0.05 -3.54
N ARG A 114 6.21 -1.18 -3.47
CA ARG A 114 7.65 -1.44 -3.62
C ARG A 114 8.16 -1.05 -5.00
N SER A 115 7.45 -1.40 -6.07
CA SER A 115 7.81 -1.06 -7.45
C SER A 115 7.79 0.45 -7.70
N LEU A 116 6.83 1.18 -7.12
CA LEU A 116 6.78 2.65 -7.20
C LEU A 116 7.98 3.30 -6.51
N LEU A 117 8.37 2.80 -5.33
CA LEU A 117 9.54 3.28 -4.60
C LEU A 117 10.85 2.99 -5.38
N ASP A 118 10.96 1.81 -5.97
CA ASP A 118 12.11 1.42 -6.79
C ASP A 118 12.24 2.29 -8.06
N SER A 119 11.12 2.47 -8.77
CA SER A 119 11.05 3.30 -9.98
C SER A 119 11.36 4.78 -9.68
N ALA A 120 11.02 5.25 -8.48
CA ALA A 120 11.35 6.60 -8.01
C ALA A 120 12.82 6.76 -7.55
N GLY A 121 13.64 5.71 -7.64
CA GLY A 121 15.06 5.72 -7.28
C GLY A 121 15.30 5.76 -5.77
N ILE A 122 14.35 5.29 -4.95
CA ILE A 122 14.52 5.25 -3.50
C ILE A 122 15.51 4.14 -3.12
N ALA A 123 16.53 4.50 -2.35
CA ALA A 123 17.46 3.52 -1.81
C ALA A 123 16.73 2.53 -0.89
N HIS A 124 17.01 1.23 -1.04
CA HIS A 124 16.41 0.15 -0.27
C HIS A 124 14.86 0.18 -0.28
N PRO A 125 14.21 -0.01 -1.46
CA PRO A 125 12.75 0.13 -1.60
C PRO A 125 11.96 -0.78 -0.66
N GLY A 126 12.49 -1.95 -0.29
CA GLY A 126 11.87 -2.83 0.72
C GLY A 126 11.84 -2.24 2.14
N TRP A 127 12.88 -1.51 2.56
CA TRP A 127 12.89 -0.84 3.86
C TRP A 127 11.97 0.38 3.88
N ALA A 128 11.94 1.13 2.77
CA ALA A 128 11.02 2.24 2.58
C ALA A 128 9.56 1.74 2.59
N GLN A 129 9.26 0.65 1.88
CA GLN A 129 7.94 0.01 1.91
C GLN A 129 7.57 -0.40 3.35
N HIS A 130 8.48 -1.06 4.07
CA HIS A 130 8.22 -1.47 5.46
C HIS A 130 7.92 -0.27 6.37
N LEU A 131 8.66 0.82 6.25
CA LEU A 131 8.40 2.06 7.00
C LEU A 131 7.00 2.64 6.71
N VAL A 132 6.66 2.76 5.42
CA VAL A 132 5.34 3.27 5.01
C VAL A 132 4.23 2.34 5.51
N MET A 133 4.40 1.02 5.39
CA MET A 133 3.39 0.05 5.81
C MET A 133 3.24 0.01 7.34
N ASN A 134 4.31 0.15 8.11
CA ASN A 134 4.20 0.24 9.58
C ASN A 134 3.40 1.47 10.01
N HIS A 135 3.59 2.61 9.33
CA HIS A 135 2.79 3.81 9.59
C HIS A 135 1.32 3.59 9.24
N VAL A 136 1.03 3.03 8.05
CA VAL A 136 -0.33 2.73 7.61
C VAL A 136 -1.02 1.77 8.59
N LEU A 137 -0.44 0.60 8.85
CA LEU A 137 -1.01 -0.45 9.68
C LEU A 137 -1.10 -0.03 11.15
N GLY A 138 -0.11 0.71 11.66
CA GLY A 138 -0.15 1.29 12.99
C GLY A 138 -1.28 2.31 13.15
N SER A 139 -1.51 3.17 12.15
CA SER A 139 -2.63 4.12 12.18
C SER A 139 -4.00 3.44 12.16
N ILE A 140 -4.14 2.33 11.41
CA ILE A 140 -5.36 1.52 11.38
C ILE A 140 -5.59 0.86 12.74
N ALA A 141 -4.57 0.18 13.29
CA ALA A 141 -4.67 -0.50 14.56
C ALA A 141 -5.06 0.47 15.69
N ALA A 142 -4.47 1.67 15.73
CA ALA A 142 -4.81 2.70 16.70
C ALA A 142 -6.27 3.19 16.56
N ALA A 143 -6.74 3.40 15.32
CA ALA A 143 -8.12 3.82 15.06
C ALA A 143 -9.14 2.75 15.47
N GLN A 144 -8.85 1.49 15.17
CA GLN A 144 -9.72 0.37 15.53
C GLN A 144 -9.74 0.13 17.03
N GLU A 145 -8.60 0.22 17.70
CA GLU A 145 -8.53 0.09 19.16
C GLU A 145 -9.31 1.20 19.85
N ALA A 146 -9.17 2.45 19.40
CA ALA A 146 -9.97 3.56 19.92
C ALA A 146 -11.48 3.34 19.71
N ALA A 147 -11.89 2.83 18.54
CA ALA A 147 -13.29 2.50 18.27
C ALA A 147 -13.81 1.37 19.17
N ARG A 148 -13.00 0.32 19.42
CA ARG A 148 -13.34 -0.78 20.35
C ARG A 148 -13.52 -0.26 21.77
N LEU A 149 -12.60 0.58 22.26
CA LEU A 149 -12.72 1.17 23.60
C LEU A 149 -13.96 2.05 23.72
N ALA A 150 -14.22 2.91 22.73
CA ALA A 150 -15.38 3.78 22.72
C ALA A 150 -16.71 3.00 22.70
N ALA A 151 -16.75 1.82 22.09
CA ALA A 151 -17.92 0.94 22.11
C ALA A 151 -18.19 0.34 23.50
N VAL A 152 -17.17 0.21 24.35
CA VAL A 152 -17.29 -0.30 25.73
C VAL A 152 -17.58 0.84 26.70
N ASP A 153 -16.81 1.92 26.63
CA ASP A 153 -16.95 3.12 27.44
C ASP A 153 -16.53 4.36 26.63
N PRO A 154 -17.50 5.15 26.12
CA PRO A 154 -17.24 6.36 25.37
C PRO A 154 -16.47 7.43 26.16
N THR A 155 -16.49 7.39 27.49
CA THR A 155 -15.86 8.38 28.37
C THR A 155 -14.41 8.04 28.72
N ALA A 156 -14.01 6.78 28.54
CA ALA A 156 -12.65 6.31 28.77
C ALA A 156 -11.77 6.36 27.52
N ALA A 157 -12.36 6.44 26.32
CA ALA A 157 -11.60 6.50 25.08
C ALA A 157 -10.98 7.89 24.88
N ALA A 158 -9.65 7.95 24.73
CA ALA A 158 -8.99 9.16 24.25
C ALA A 158 -9.46 9.48 22.83
N GLU A 159 -9.59 10.77 22.50
CA GLU A 159 -9.90 11.17 21.12
C GLU A 159 -8.80 10.65 20.18
N PRO A 160 -9.15 9.89 19.12
CA PRO A 160 -8.19 9.46 18.14
C PRO A 160 -7.55 10.68 17.47
N LEU A 161 -6.23 10.63 17.25
CA LEU A 161 -5.51 11.66 16.50
C LEU A 161 -6.03 11.82 15.04
N GLY A 162 -6.78 10.83 14.55
CA GLY A 162 -7.57 10.94 13.33
C GLY A 162 -6.76 10.84 12.03
N GLU A 163 -7.41 11.21 10.94
CA GLU A 163 -6.85 11.17 9.58
C GLU A 163 -5.75 12.21 9.38
N ASP A 164 -5.89 13.40 9.97
CA ASP A 164 -4.90 14.48 9.86
C ASP A 164 -3.52 14.06 10.40
N ALA A 165 -3.48 13.33 11.52
CA ALA A 165 -2.23 12.84 12.09
C ALA A 165 -1.60 11.74 11.23
N PHE A 166 -2.42 10.87 10.63
CA PHE A 166 -1.93 9.89 9.64
C PHE A 166 -1.32 10.61 8.43
N ASP A 167 -2.03 11.60 7.89
CA ASP A 167 -1.61 12.34 6.71
C ASP A 167 -0.31 13.11 6.96
N TRP A 168 -0.21 13.80 8.11
CA TRP A 168 1.01 14.49 8.51
C TRP A 168 2.20 13.53 8.62
N GLY A 169 2.02 12.38 9.30
CA GLY A 169 3.07 11.38 9.45
C GLY A 169 3.50 10.78 8.11
N LEU A 170 2.55 10.54 7.20
CA LEU A 170 2.84 10.06 5.86
C LEU A 170 3.65 11.09 5.07
N GLN A 171 3.28 12.38 5.12
CA GLN A 171 4.07 13.43 4.45
C GLN A 171 5.49 13.52 5.02
N ALA A 172 5.66 13.45 6.35
CA ALA A 172 6.98 13.47 6.97
C ALA A 172 7.87 12.30 6.53
N ILE A 173 7.31 11.09 6.44
CA ILE A 173 8.01 9.91 5.89
C ILE A 173 8.40 10.15 4.43
N LEU A 174 7.47 10.63 3.60
CA LEU A 174 7.73 10.87 2.18
C LEU A 174 8.73 11.99 1.95
N ASP A 175 8.73 13.03 2.76
CA ASP A 175 9.74 14.09 2.70
C ASP A 175 11.13 13.57 3.05
N GLY A 176 11.23 12.65 4.01
CA GLY A 176 12.48 11.96 4.33
C GLY A 176 12.98 11.06 3.19
N LEU A 177 12.09 10.28 2.56
CA LEU A 177 12.43 9.36 1.47
C LEU A 177 12.74 10.09 0.14
N PHE A 178 11.89 11.07 -0.21
CA PHE A 178 11.96 11.81 -1.47
C PHE A 178 12.74 13.13 -1.36
N GLY A 179 13.20 13.49 -0.17
CA GLY A 179 14.15 14.57 0.03
C GLY A 179 15.43 14.32 -0.77
N THR A 180 16.15 15.39 -1.10
CA THR A 180 17.53 15.25 -1.58
C THR A 180 18.32 14.68 -0.41
N ALA A 181 18.76 13.43 -0.51
CA ALA A 181 19.63 12.82 0.48
C ALA A 181 20.76 13.81 0.80
N SER A 182 20.77 14.37 2.01
CA SER A 182 21.96 15.02 2.52
C SER A 182 22.97 13.89 2.72
N THR A 183 23.88 13.76 1.77
CA THR A 183 25.09 12.95 1.89
C THR A 183 25.82 13.31 3.18
N ALA A 184 25.57 12.58 4.26
CA ALA A 184 26.44 12.56 5.44
C ALA A 184 26.07 11.41 6.39
N ALA A 185 26.67 10.24 6.16
CA ALA A 185 27.26 9.44 7.22
C ALA A 185 28.19 8.39 6.59
N ARG A 186 29.44 8.77 6.34
CA ARG A 186 30.56 7.82 6.26
C ARG A 186 30.91 7.39 7.67
N PRO A 187 31.15 6.10 7.93
CA PRO A 187 32.35 5.68 8.65
C PRO A 187 33.58 5.70 7.73
#